data_AF-A0A955PR69-F1
#
_entry.id   AF-A0A955PR69-F1
#
_cell.length_a   1.000
_cell.length_b   1.000
_cell.length_c   1.000
_cell.angle_alpha   90.00
_cell.angle_beta   90.00
_cell.angle_gamma   90.00
#
_symmetry.space_group_name_H-M   'P 1'
#
loop_
_entity.id
_entity.type
_entity.pdbx_description
1 polymer ?
#
loop_
_entity_poly.entity_id
_entity_poly.type
_entity_poly.pdbx_seq_one_letter_code
_entity_poly.pdbx_strand_id
1 'polypeptide(L)' 'YDSLIGKLIVHAENREEAILRMKRALDEFVIEGVKTTIPFCQTIMNYPDFREGNVHTKYLEEMLAESRLVGA' A
#
# COMPACT_ATOMS: atom_id res chain seq x y z
N TYR A 1 -2.52 -18.38 15.07
CA TYR A 1 -3.32 -17.14 14.92
C TYR A 1 -3.07 -16.56 13.54
N ASP A 2 -3.84 -15.55 13.17
CA ASP A 2 -3.61 -14.77 11.96
C ASP A 2 -2.34 -13.91 12.12
N SER A 3 -1.59 -13.69 11.04
CA SER A 3 -0.44 -12.77 11.03
C SER A 3 -0.88 -11.30 11.00
N LEU A 4 -2.15 -11.01 10.72
CA LEU A 4 -2.72 -9.68 10.73
C LEU A 4 -2.74 -9.07 12.13
N ILE A 5 -1.97 -7.99 12.31
CA ILE A 5 -1.88 -7.25 13.59
C ILE A 5 -2.79 -6.02 13.68
N GLY A 6 -3.33 -5.54 12.54
CA GLY A 6 -4.18 -4.35 12.53
C GLY A 6 -4.69 -3.97 11.14
N LYS A 7 -5.62 -3.01 11.10
CA LYS A 7 -6.19 -2.44 9.87
C LYS A 7 -6.12 -0.91 9.93
N LEU A 8 -5.48 -0.30 8.94
CA LEU A 8 -5.43 1.16 8.77
C LEU A 8 -6.46 1.57 7.71
N ILE A 9 -7.41 2.42 8.10
CA ILE A 9 -8.51 2.86 7.24
C ILE A 9 -8.49 4.39 7.19
N VAL A 10 -8.61 4.95 5.98
CA VAL A 10 -8.75 6.40 5.77
C VAL A 10 -10.02 6.68 4.97
N HIS A 11 -10.52 7.90 5.09
CA HIS A 11 -11.67 8.38 4.35
C HIS A 11 -11.40 9.81 3.85
N ALA A 12 -11.89 10.13 2.66
CA ALA A 12 -11.82 11.45 2.03
C ALA A 12 -12.96 11.58 1.00
N GLU A 13 -13.15 12.78 0.44
CA GLU A 13 -14.23 13.04 -0.53
C GLU A 13 -14.01 12.35 -1.86
N ASN A 14 -12.74 12.19 -2.26
CA ASN A 14 -12.36 11.55 -3.51
C ASN A 14 -11.14 10.61 -3.32
N ARG A 15 -10.89 9.80 -4.34
CA ARG A 15 -9.86 8.75 -4.33
C ARG A 15 -8.45 9.32 -4.20
N GLU A 16 -8.17 10.44 -4.87
CA GLU A 16 -6.85 11.06 -4.83
C GLU A 16 -6.52 11.56 -3.42
N GLU A 17 -7.47 12.22 -2.77
CA GLU A 17 -7.34 12.65 -1.37
C GLU A 17 -7.22 11.47 -0.41
N ALA A 18 -7.99 10.39 -0.63
CA ALA A 18 -7.90 9.19 0.21
C ALA A 18 -6.50 8.57 0.12
N ILE A 19 -5.92 8.51 -1.09
CA ILE A 19 -4.54 8.04 -1.28
C ILE A 19 -3.56 8.97 -0.59
N LEU A 20 -3.70 10.29 -0.72
CA LEU A 20 -2.80 11.24 -0.05
C LEU A 20 -2.87 11.11 1.48
N ARG A 21 -4.07 10.94 2.05
CA ARG A 21 -4.25 10.67 3.48
C ARG A 21 -3.64 9.34 3.89
N MET A 22 -3.79 8.29 3.08
CA MET A 22 -3.20 6.98 3.34
C MET A 22 -1.67 7.04 3.33
N LYS A 23 -1.05 7.77 2.40
CA LYS A 23 0.41 7.95 2.36
C LYS A 23 0.92 8.56 3.66
N ARG A 24 0.31 9.69 4.09
CA ARG A 24 0.66 10.32 5.38
C ARG A 24 0.44 9.38 6.56
N ALA A 25 -0.69 8.67 6.58
CA ALA A 25 -1.00 7.74 7.65
C ALA A 25 0.01 6.61 7.74
N LEU A 26 0.47 6.06 6.61
CA LEU A 26 1.51 5.04 6.56
C LEU A 26 2.89 5.57 6.97
N ASP A 27 3.23 6.81 6.60
CA ASP A 27 4.50 7.45 6.97
C ASP A 27 4.60 7.68 8.49
N GLU A 28 3.47 7.93 9.16
CA GLU A 28 3.37 8.10 10.61
C GLU A 28 3.10 6.78 11.35
N PHE A 29 2.85 5.66 10.65
CA PHE A 29 2.48 4.39 11.26
C PHE A 29 3.70 3.58 11.69
N VAL A 30 4.14 3.77 12.93
CA VAL A 30 5.32 3.10 13.48
C VAL A 30 4.92 1.84 14.22
N ILE A 31 5.53 0.71 13.83
CA ILE A 31 5.43 -0.58 14.51
C ILE A 31 6.83 -1.12 14.73
N GLU A 32 7.17 -1.44 15.97
CA GLU A 32 8.47 -1.95 16.36
C GLU A 32 8.43 -3.44 16.72
N GLY A 33 9.59 -4.11 16.62
CA GLY A 33 9.78 -5.51 17.06
C GLY A 33 9.41 -6.60 16.05
N VAL A 34 8.73 -6.25 14.95
CA VAL A 34 8.39 -7.21 13.88
C VAL A 34 8.56 -6.58 12.50
N LYS A 35 8.83 -7.40 11.47
CA LYS A 35 8.71 -6.97 10.08
C LYS A 35 7.24 -6.76 9.72
N THR A 36 6.96 -5.70 8.99
CA THR A 36 5.59 -5.34 8.59
C THR A 36 5.47 -5.20 7.07
N THR A 37 4.24 -5.19 6.59
CA THR A 37 3.91 -4.91 5.19
C THR A 37 3.77 -3.41 4.90
N ILE A 38 4.10 -2.53 5.86
CA ILE A 38 3.99 -1.07 5.71
C ILE A 38 4.80 -0.52 4.53
N PRO A 39 6.09 -0.90 4.35
CA PRO A 39 6.88 -0.41 3.22
C PRO A 39 6.25 -0.77 1.88
N PHE A 40 5.75 -2.00 1.76
CA PHE A 40 5.05 -2.46 0.58
C PHE A 40 3.77 -1.64 0.29
N CYS A 41 2.97 -1.37 1.31
CA CYS A 41 1.78 -0.52 1.19
C CYS A 41 2.16 0.90 0.75
N GLN A 42 3.25 1.49 1.29
CA GLN A 42 3.74 2.81 0.88
C GLN A 42 4.13 2.82 -0.60
N THR A 43 4.84 1.79 -1.08
CA THR A 43 5.22 1.68 -2.49
C THR A 43 3.98 1.59 -3.38
N ILE A 44 2.98 0.76 -3.03
CA ILE A 44 1.72 0.64 -3.79
C ILE A 44 1.02 1.99 -3.97
N MET A 45 0.98 2.83 -2.94
CA MET A 45 0.32 4.14 -3.01
C MET A 45 0.95 5.09 -4.06
N ASN A 46 2.17 4.81 -4.52
CA ASN A 46 2.86 5.60 -5.53
C ASN A 46 2.65 5.09 -6.98
N TYR A 47 2.15 3.87 -7.19
CA TYR A 47 2.02 3.34 -8.55
C TYR A 47 0.86 4.00 -9.32
N PRO A 48 1.09 4.42 -10.58
CA PRO A 48 0.06 5.03 -11.43
C PRO A 48 -1.19 4.15 -11.56
N ASP A 49 -1.04 2.85 -11.86
CA ASP A 49 -2.21 1.98 -12.05
C ASP A 49 -3.04 1.88 -10.76
N PHE A 50 -2.37 1.80 -9.60
CA PHE A 50 -3.06 1.85 -8.32
C PHE A 50 -3.72 3.21 -8.08
N ARG A 51 -3.15 4.33 -8.52
CA ARG A 51 -3.74 5.68 -8.38
C ARG A 51 -4.89 5.96 -9.35
N GLU A 52 -4.91 5.30 -10.50
CA GLU A 52 -5.96 5.41 -11.51
C GLU A 52 -7.07 4.36 -11.30
N GLY A 53 -6.81 3.32 -10.50
CA GLY A 53 -7.76 2.23 -10.26
C GLY A 53 -7.70 1.14 -11.34
N ASN A 54 -6.66 1.14 -12.18
CA ASN A 54 -6.39 0.15 -13.22
C ASN A 54 -5.78 -1.13 -12.62
N VAL A 55 -6.51 -1.78 -11.71
CA VAL A 55 -6.05 -2.98 -11.00
C VAL A 55 -7.01 -4.15 -11.18
N HIS A 56 -6.45 -5.35 -11.22
CA HIS A 56 -7.17 -6.62 -11.33
C HIS A 56 -6.66 -7.64 -10.29
N THR A 57 -7.33 -8.79 -10.19
CA THR A 57 -7.03 -9.79 -9.15
C THR A 57 -5.63 -10.39 -9.22
N LYS A 58 -4.93 -10.27 -10.34
CA LYS A 58 -3.55 -10.75 -10.54
C LYS A 58 -2.50 -9.64 -10.57
N TYR A 59 -2.91 -8.39 -10.43
CA TYR A 59 -2.03 -7.23 -10.56
C TYR A 59 -0.77 -7.35 -9.70
N LEU A 60 -0.94 -7.75 -8.44
CA LEU A 60 0.18 -7.89 -7.51
C LEU A 60 1.14 -9.03 -7.89
N GLU A 61 0.61 -10.17 -8.34
CA GLU A 61 1.43 -11.31 -8.77
C GLU A 61 2.29 -10.94 -9.98
N GLU A 62 1.71 -10.22 -10.93
CA GLU A 62 2.38 -9.71 -12.12
C GLU A 62 3.47 -8.69 -11.74
N MET A 63 3.17 -7.72 -10.87
CA MET A 63 4.16 -6.75 -10.40
C MET A 63 5.37 -7.40 -9.73
N LEU A 64 5.15 -8.43 -8.92
CA LEU A 64 6.22 -9.16 -8.23
C LEU A 64 7.04 -10.02 -9.20
N ALA A 65 6.39 -10.70 -10.14
CA ALA A 65 7.06 -11.50 -11.17
C ALA A 65 7.96 -10.63 -12.06
N GLU A 66 7.51 -9.42 -12.37
CA GLU A 66 8.24 -8.47 -13.20
C GLU A 66 9.27 -7.63 -12.40
N SER A 67 9.47 -7.94 -11.11
CA SER A 67 10.38 -7.20 -10.20
C SER A 67 10.11 -5.69 -10.15
N ARG A 68 8.90 -5.24 -10.52
CA ARG A 68 8.54 -3.82 -10.50
C ARG A 68 8.56 -3.22 -9.09
N LEU A 69 8.50 -4.08 -8.07
CA LEU A 69 8.49 -3.75 -6.64
C LEU A 69 9.84 -4.00 -5.94
N VAL A 70 10.80 -4.66 -6.61
CA VAL A 70 12.09 -5.04 -6.01
C VAL A 70 13.11 -3.96 -6.33
N GLY A 71 13.12 -2.88 -5.55
CA GLY A 71 14.13 -1.82 -5.71
C GLY A 71 13.72 -0.39 -5.33
N ALA A 72 12.70 -0.20 -4.51
CA ALA A 72 12.39 1.08 -3.88
C ALA A 72 12.81 1.07 -2.40
#